data_AF-C0Z3E8-F1
#
_entry.id   AF-C0Z3E8-F1
#
_cell.length_a   1.000
_cell.length_b   1.000
_cell.length_c   1.000
_cell.angle_alpha   90.00
_cell.angle_beta   90.00
_cell.angle_gamma   90.00
#
_symmetry.space_group_name_H-M   'P 1'
#
loop_
_entity.id
_entity.type
_entity.pdbx_description
1 polymer ?
#
loop_
_entity_poly.entity_id
_entity_poly.type
_entity_poly.pdbx_seq_one_letter_code
_entity_poly.pdbx_strand_id
1 'polypeptide(L)'
;MILNNQRLAAVDELEQLKKDKEELLERINQLEAESQIVIKKDKSSLFWELLLRIDSMVINGLVNIEEASSMRKLVKEHEANISVFPLDVLQQGDAEILAELRRFTNKGKRNGLHVIHICTEMAPLVSVGPLASYITGLSCALQEEGYMVEVILPKYSTLDLDEIEGLREIEADAYSYFDGQLHANRIWNGVVSGIGVTLIQPVYYSSMFSRDKVYGYQDDFDRSVLQFDIVELESTFVFRLVWFICVI
;
A
#
# COMPACT_ATOMS: atom_id res chain seq x y z
N MET A 1 24.69 62.24 -25.59
CA MET A 1 23.42 61.55 -25.90
C MET A 1 23.57 60.02 -25.92
N ILE A 2 24.62 59.47 -26.57
CA ILE A 2 24.87 58.02 -26.69
C ILE A 2 25.02 57.30 -25.34
N LEU A 3 25.76 57.88 -24.39
CA LEU A 3 26.02 57.26 -23.08
C LEU A 3 24.75 57.09 -22.22
N ASN A 4 23.74 57.94 -22.39
CA ASN A 4 22.51 57.87 -21.61
C ASN A 4 21.58 56.74 -22.11
N ASN A 5 21.55 56.52 -23.43
CA ASN A 5 20.81 55.40 -24.02
C ASN A 5 21.42 54.04 -23.63
N GLN A 6 22.75 53.95 -23.54
CA GLN A 6 23.43 52.74 -23.07
C GLN A 6 23.12 52.43 -21.61
N ARG A 7 22.99 53.46 -20.75
CA ARG A 7 22.63 53.29 -19.34
C ARG A 7 21.18 52.83 -19.18
N LEU A 8 20.27 53.35 -20.00
CA LEU A 8 18.86 52.95 -19.97
C LEU A 8 18.70 51.48 -20.39
N ALA A 9 19.34 51.08 -21.50
CA ALA A 9 19.34 49.69 -21.96
C ALA A 9 19.89 48.71 -20.90
N ALA A 10 20.96 49.10 -20.20
CA ALA A 10 21.54 48.28 -19.14
C ALA A 10 20.63 48.16 -17.90
N VAL A 11 19.78 49.16 -17.62
CA VAL A 11 18.81 49.10 -16.52
C VAL A 11 17.63 48.21 -16.89
N ASP A 12 17.11 48.34 -18.11
CA ASP A 12 16.01 47.50 -18.61
C ASP A 12 16.43 46.01 -18.64
N GLU A 13 17.67 45.74 -19.07
CA GLU A 13 18.25 44.39 -19.07
C GLU A 13 18.42 43.84 -17.65
N LEU A 14 18.78 44.68 -16.68
CA LEU A 14 18.85 44.31 -15.27
C LEU A 14 17.47 44.01 -14.66
N GLU A 15 16.44 44.78 -15.02
CA GLU A 15 15.06 44.54 -14.58
C GLU A 15 14.53 43.22 -15.16
N GLN A 16 14.82 42.94 -16.43
CA GLN A 16 14.48 41.67 -17.05
C GLN A 16 15.16 40.50 -16.34
N LEU A 17 16.46 40.60 -16.07
CA LEU A 17 17.21 39.57 -15.34
C LEU A 17 16.69 39.34 -13.92
N LYS A 18 16.19 40.38 -13.23
CA LYS A 18 15.56 40.22 -11.91
C LYS A 18 14.27 39.43 -12.00
N LYS A 19 13.44 39.72 -13.00
CA LYS A 19 12.18 39.01 -13.22
C LYS A 19 12.43 37.54 -13.56
N ASP A 20 13.36 37.27 -14.46
CA ASP A 20 13.74 35.91 -14.84
C ASP A 20 14.30 35.12 -13.63
N LYS A 21 15.07 35.79 -12.75
CA LYS A 21 15.57 35.18 -11.51
C LYS A 21 14.42 34.79 -10.56
N GLU A 22 13.42 35.65 -10.39
CA GLU A 22 12.25 35.37 -9.54
C GLU A 22 11.44 34.18 -10.09
N GLU A 23 11.23 34.14 -11.39
CA GLU A 23 10.55 33.00 -12.06
C GLU A 23 11.32 31.68 -11.89
N LEU A 24 12.64 31.71 -12.03
CA LEU A 24 13.49 30.54 -11.82
C LEU A 24 13.47 30.06 -10.37
N LEU A 25 13.44 30.97 -9.40
CA LEU A 25 13.34 30.62 -7.98
C LEU A 25 12.02 29.93 -7.67
N GLU A 26 10.91 30.43 -8.22
CA GLU A 26 9.60 29.81 -8.04
C GLU A 26 9.55 28.40 -8.64
N ARG A 27 10.15 28.23 -9.82
CA ARG A 27 10.26 26.92 -10.47
C ARG A 27 11.14 25.93 -9.72
N ILE A 28 12.25 26.38 -9.13
CA ILE A 28 13.10 25.53 -8.28
C ILE A 28 12.31 25.07 -7.06
N ASN A 29 11.61 25.97 -6.37
CA ASN A 29 10.80 25.61 -5.20
C ASN A 29 9.71 24.59 -5.54
N GLN A 30 9.06 24.73 -6.70
CA GLN A 30 8.07 23.77 -7.17
C GLN A 30 8.68 22.39 -7.43
N LEU A 31 9.83 22.35 -8.13
CA LEU A 31 10.54 21.10 -8.40
C LEU A 31 11.04 20.42 -7.12
N GLU A 32 11.49 21.18 -6.13
CA GLU A 32 11.89 20.64 -4.83
C GLU A 32 10.68 19.99 -4.11
N ALA A 33 9.51 20.64 -4.12
CA ALA A 33 8.29 20.07 -3.55
C ALA A 33 7.85 18.77 -4.26
N GLU A 34 7.86 18.77 -5.60
CA GLU A 34 7.56 17.58 -6.42
C GLU A 34 8.54 16.44 -6.13
N SER A 35 9.84 16.75 -6.04
CA SER A 35 10.88 15.75 -5.73
C SER A 35 10.69 15.12 -4.36
N GLN A 36 10.31 15.90 -3.34
CA GLN A 36 10.09 15.40 -1.98
C GLN A 36 8.86 14.50 -1.90
N ILE A 37 7.81 14.78 -2.69
CA ILE A 37 6.63 13.93 -2.82
C ILE A 37 6.99 12.60 -3.47
N VAL A 38 7.74 12.64 -4.57
CA VAL A 38 8.22 11.42 -5.27
C VAL A 38 9.06 10.55 -4.34
N ILE A 39 9.99 11.15 -3.58
CA ILE A 39 10.83 10.41 -2.61
C ILE A 39 9.99 9.80 -1.48
N LYS A 40 8.98 10.52 -0.96
CA LYS A 40 8.09 9.97 0.07
C LYS A 40 7.23 8.83 -0.46
N LYS A 41 6.71 8.97 -1.68
CA LYS A 41 5.93 7.94 -2.36
C LYS A 41 6.76 6.66 -2.55
N ASP A 42 7.99 6.81 -3.04
CA ASP A 42 8.93 5.71 -3.27
C ASP A 42 9.35 5.02 -1.95
N LYS A 43 9.53 5.77 -0.86
CA LYS A 43 9.80 5.17 0.46
C LYS A 43 8.60 4.39 1.01
N SER A 44 7.39 4.91 0.83
CA SER A 44 6.16 4.27 1.29
C SER A 44 5.85 3.01 0.48
N SER A 45 6.05 3.04 -0.84
CA SER A 45 5.87 1.85 -1.68
C SER A 45 6.85 0.73 -1.31
N LEU A 46 8.14 1.05 -1.10
CA LEU A 46 9.15 0.08 -0.67
C LEU A 46 8.86 -0.52 0.71
N PHE A 47 8.36 0.30 1.64
CA PHE A 47 7.92 -0.16 2.95
C PHE A 47 6.85 -1.24 2.87
N TRP A 48 5.81 -1.00 2.08
CA TRP A 48 4.72 -1.94 1.91
C TRP A 48 5.12 -3.17 1.11
N GLU A 49 5.97 -3.02 0.09
CA GLU A 49 6.49 -4.16 -0.66
C GLU A 49 7.19 -5.18 0.25
N LEU A 50 8.01 -4.71 1.20
CA LEU A 50 8.67 -5.55 2.21
C LEU A 50 7.66 -6.26 3.12
N LEU A 51 6.66 -5.53 3.64
CA LEU A 51 5.64 -6.11 4.52
C LEU A 51 4.84 -7.20 3.80
N LEU A 52 4.37 -6.91 2.58
CA LEU A 52 3.63 -7.86 1.74
C LEU A 52 4.49 -9.06 1.33
N ARG A 53 5.82 -8.95 1.36
CA ARG A 53 6.74 -10.07 1.11
C ARG A 53 6.88 -10.96 2.34
N ILE A 54 6.96 -10.37 3.53
CA ILE A 54 6.91 -11.12 4.80
C ILE A 54 5.62 -11.94 4.87
N ASP A 55 4.49 -11.38 4.40
CA ASP A 55 3.21 -12.10 4.38
C ASP A 55 3.20 -13.27 3.44
N SER A 56 3.68 -13.06 2.21
CA SER A 56 3.93 -14.16 1.27
C SER A 56 4.76 -15.26 1.91
N MET A 57 5.80 -14.93 2.67
CA MET A 57 6.63 -15.93 3.37
C MET A 57 5.88 -16.67 4.49
N VAL A 58 4.96 -16.03 5.20
CA VAL A 58 4.13 -16.69 6.22
C VAL A 58 3.14 -17.64 5.57
N ILE A 59 2.44 -17.19 4.53
CA ILE A 59 1.44 -17.98 3.82
C ILE A 59 2.11 -19.20 3.16
N ASN A 60 3.31 -19.02 2.59
CA ASN A 60 4.12 -20.10 2.03
C ASN A 60 4.82 -20.99 3.07
N GLY A 61 4.71 -20.68 4.37
CA GLY A 61 5.31 -21.45 5.45
C GLY A 61 6.85 -21.33 5.57
N LEU A 62 7.47 -20.34 4.92
CA LEU A 62 8.90 -20.04 5.06
C LEU A 62 9.23 -19.44 6.43
N VAL A 63 8.29 -18.70 7.02
CA VAL A 63 8.44 -17.98 8.28
C VAL A 63 7.25 -18.25 9.19
N ASN A 64 7.48 -18.41 10.49
CA ASN A 64 6.41 -18.58 11.46
C ASN A 64 5.82 -17.21 11.89
N ILE A 65 4.64 -17.25 12.51
CA ILE A 65 3.90 -16.03 12.90
C ILE A 65 4.69 -15.14 13.87
N GLU A 66 5.43 -15.72 14.81
CA GLU A 66 6.20 -14.95 15.81
C GLU A 66 7.39 -14.21 15.17
N GLU A 67 8.07 -14.89 14.25
CA GLU A 67 9.18 -14.35 13.49
C GLU A 67 8.71 -13.24 12.53
N ALA A 68 7.61 -13.48 11.81
CA ALA A 68 7.00 -12.48 10.92
C ALA A 68 6.52 -11.24 11.67
N SER A 69 5.90 -11.40 12.84
CA SER A 69 5.49 -10.28 13.70
C SER A 69 6.70 -9.43 14.13
N SER A 70 7.82 -10.07 14.45
CA SER A 70 9.07 -9.39 14.80
C SER A 70 9.67 -8.64 13.60
N MET A 71 9.60 -9.22 12.40
CA MET A 71 10.09 -8.60 11.16
C MET A 71 9.22 -7.42 10.73
N ARG A 72 7.89 -7.55 10.76
CA ARG A 72 6.96 -6.45 10.44
C ARG A 72 7.19 -5.24 11.34
N LYS A 73 7.41 -5.49 12.64
CA LYS A 73 7.80 -4.47 13.60
C LYS A 73 9.11 -3.78 13.26
N LEU A 74 10.13 -4.55 12.86
CA LEU A 74 11.44 -4.04 12.49
C LEU A 74 11.37 -3.13 11.25
N VAL A 75 10.66 -3.59 10.21
CA VAL A 75 10.42 -2.83 8.98
C VAL A 75 9.73 -1.51 9.30
N LYS A 76 8.72 -1.54 10.19
CA LYS A 76 8.05 -0.33 10.69
C LYS A 76 8.95 0.59 11.51
N GLU A 77 9.79 0.05 12.40
CA GLU A 77 10.72 0.87 13.19
C GLU A 77 11.75 1.59 12.32
N HIS A 78 12.04 1.07 11.14
CA HIS A 78 12.96 1.64 10.17
C HIS A 78 12.26 2.42 9.06
N GLU A 79 10.95 2.63 9.09
CA GLU A 79 10.18 3.30 8.02
C GLU A 79 10.84 4.60 7.51
N ALA A 80 11.28 5.47 8.42
CA ALA A 80 11.97 6.72 8.08
C ALA A 80 13.37 6.53 7.44
N ASN A 81 14.00 5.38 7.69
CA ASN A 81 15.35 4.98 7.24
C ASN A 81 15.33 3.81 6.24
N ILE A 82 14.17 3.46 5.66
CA ILE A 82 14.05 2.30 4.75
C ILE A 82 14.91 2.42 3.51
N SER A 83 15.36 3.63 3.14
CA SER A 83 16.39 3.82 2.11
C SER A 83 17.74 3.15 2.43
N VAL A 84 17.95 2.65 3.65
CA VAL A 84 19.10 1.83 4.05
C VAL A 84 18.89 0.35 3.69
N PHE A 85 17.65 -0.08 3.49
CA PHE A 85 17.37 -1.42 2.98
C PHE A 85 17.85 -1.47 1.52
N PRO A 86 18.77 -2.38 1.16
CA PRO A 86 19.36 -2.37 -0.17
C PRO A 86 18.27 -2.65 -1.22
N LEU A 87 18.00 -1.70 -2.12
CA LEU A 87 17.00 -1.83 -3.18
C LEU A 87 17.29 -3.04 -4.09
N ASP A 88 18.55 -3.42 -4.19
CA ASP A 88 19.08 -4.61 -4.85
C ASP A 88 18.67 -5.93 -4.18
N VAL A 89 18.26 -5.94 -2.90
CA VAL A 89 17.75 -7.11 -2.18
C VAL A 89 16.26 -7.33 -2.43
N LEU A 90 15.49 -6.27 -2.69
CA LEU A 90 14.05 -6.38 -3.01
C LEU A 90 13.77 -7.07 -4.35
N GLN A 91 14.71 -7.00 -5.29
CA GLN A 91 14.65 -7.74 -6.55
C GLN A 91 15.12 -9.21 -6.43
N GLN A 92 15.55 -9.65 -5.25
CA GLN A 92 16.00 -11.02 -5.02
C GLN A 92 14.83 -11.93 -4.58
N GLY A 93 15.11 -13.21 -4.36
CA GLY A 93 14.13 -14.17 -3.89
C GLY A 93 13.74 -13.94 -2.43
N ASP A 94 12.67 -14.60 -2.01
CA ASP A 94 12.14 -14.49 -0.64
C ASP A 94 13.19 -14.94 0.41
N ALA A 95 14.08 -15.86 0.05
CA ALA A 95 15.13 -16.38 0.93
C ALA A 95 16.22 -15.33 1.24
N GLU A 96 16.63 -14.54 0.24
CA GLU A 96 17.65 -13.51 0.40
C GLU A 96 17.12 -12.32 1.20
N ILE A 97 15.88 -11.90 0.93
CA ILE A 97 15.18 -10.87 1.71
C ILE A 97 15.07 -11.31 3.17
N LEU A 98 14.70 -12.58 3.41
CA LEU A 98 14.61 -13.14 4.74
C LEU A 98 15.96 -13.15 5.48
N ALA A 99 17.04 -13.49 4.79
CA ALA A 99 18.39 -13.47 5.36
C ALA A 99 18.81 -12.06 5.77
N GLU A 100 18.49 -11.05 4.95
CA GLU A 100 18.82 -9.67 5.27
C GLU A 100 17.94 -9.12 6.42
N LEU A 101 16.64 -9.43 6.45
CA LEU A 101 15.75 -9.07 7.56
C LEU A 101 16.24 -9.66 8.90
N ARG A 102 16.69 -10.91 8.91
CA ARG A 102 17.32 -11.56 10.08
C ARG A 102 18.63 -10.90 10.51
N ARG A 103 19.32 -10.20 9.60
CA ARG A 103 20.55 -9.47 9.92
C ARG A 103 20.25 -8.20 10.72
N PHE A 104 19.09 -7.58 10.45
CA PHE A 104 18.63 -6.37 11.12
C PHE A 104 17.90 -6.65 12.44
N THR A 105 17.62 -7.91 12.82
CA THR A 105 16.99 -8.23 14.12
C THR A 105 17.95 -7.97 15.28
N ASN A 106 18.10 -6.71 15.66
CA ASN A 106 18.59 -6.32 16.97
C ASN A 106 18.11 -4.90 17.33
N LYS A 107 17.41 -4.84 18.46
CA LYS A 107 16.88 -3.66 19.19
C LYS A 107 15.51 -3.15 18.78
N GLY A 108 14.75 -2.79 19.82
CA GLY A 108 13.61 -1.90 19.76
C GLY A 108 12.29 -2.61 20.01
N LYS A 109 11.58 -2.21 21.06
CA LYS A 109 10.19 -2.62 21.29
C LYS A 109 9.32 -1.37 21.20
N ARG A 110 8.92 -0.95 19.99
CA ARG A 110 7.82 0.02 19.81
C ARG A 110 6.47 -0.71 19.71
N ASN A 111 5.51 -0.31 20.54
CA ASN A 111 4.18 -0.91 20.58
C ASN A 111 3.26 -0.13 19.65
N GLY A 112 3.33 -0.40 18.34
CA GLY A 112 2.36 0.13 17.37
C GLY A 112 1.29 -0.92 17.11
N LEU A 113 0.01 -0.52 17.10
CA LEU A 113 -1.08 -1.39 16.67
C LEU A 113 -0.98 -1.66 15.16
N HIS A 114 -1.44 -2.84 14.75
CA HIS A 114 -1.67 -3.21 13.36
C HIS A 114 -3.18 -3.24 13.13
N VAL A 115 -3.62 -2.43 12.18
CA VAL A 115 -5.02 -2.26 11.82
C VAL A 115 -5.22 -2.86 10.45
N ILE A 116 -6.23 -3.71 10.32
CA ILE A 116 -6.62 -4.31 9.05
C ILE A 116 -8.05 -3.85 8.77
N HIS A 117 -8.23 -3.12 7.68
CA HIS A 117 -9.53 -2.74 7.17
C HIS A 117 -10.02 -3.81 6.20
N ILE A 118 -11.18 -4.39 6.51
CA ILE A 118 -11.87 -5.30 5.59
C ILE A 118 -13.04 -4.53 5.02
N CYS A 119 -12.98 -4.28 3.71
CA CYS A 119 -13.99 -3.47 3.04
C CYS A 119 -14.27 -3.97 1.62
N THR A 120 -15.36 -3.48 1.06
CA THR A 120 -15.80 -3.71 -0.33
C THR A 120 -15.34 -2.60 -1.28
N GLU A 121 -14.90 -1.46 -0.73
CA GLU A 121 -14.54 -0.26 -1.48
C GLU A 121 -13.27 0.40 -0.92
N MET A 122 -12.42 0.93 -1.81
CA MET A 122 -11.23 1.71 -1.47
C MET A 122 -10.88 2.63 -2.64
N ALA A 123 -10.70 3.92 -2.40
CA ALA A 123 -10.28 4.85 -3.45
C ALA A 123 -8.75 4.82 -3.63
N PRO A 124 -8.23 4.94 -4.86
CA PRO A 124 -8.95 5.06 -6.14
C PRO A 124 -9.39 3.71 -6.76
N LEU A 125 -9.05 2.58 -6.15
CA LEU A 125 -9.18 1.25 -6.73
C LEU A 125 -10.60 0.86 -7.16
N VAL A 126 -11.57 1.11 -6.27
CA VAL A 126 -12.98 0.86 -6.49
C VAL A 126 -13.80 1.80 -5.62
N SER A 127 -14.59 2.64 -6.28
CA SER A 127 -15.36 3.70 -5.64
C SER A 127 -16.77 3.74 -6.20
N VAL A 128 -17.74 3.29 -5.40
CA VAL A 128 -19.18 3.39 -5.69
C VAL A 128 -19.83 4.50 -4.88
N GLY A 129 -19.35 4.73 -3.66
CA GLY A 129 -19.87 5.75 -2.75
C GLY A 129 -18.78 6.45 -1.92
N PRO A 130 -19.18 7.19 -0.87
CA PRO A 130 -18.24 7.91 -0.01
C PRO A 130 -17.37 6.99 0.85
N LEU A 131 -17.75 5.71 0.97
CA LEU A 131 -17.04 4.71 1.76
C LEU A 131 -15.59 4.53 1.27
N ALA A 132 -15.40 4.45 -0.05
CA ALA A 132 -14.08 4.30 -0.66
C ALA A 132 -13.10 5.37 -0.18
N SER A 133 -13.51 6.64 -0.24
CA SER A 133 -12.71 7.78 0.21
C SER A 133 -12.50 7.80 1.72
N TYR A 134 -13.48 7.33 2.50
CA TYR A 134 -13.35 7.23 3.95
C TYR A 134 -12.30 6.19 4.35
N ILE A 135 -12.30 5.00 3.74
CA ILE A 135 -11.30 3.96 4.02
C ILE A 135 -9.89 4.46 3.70
N THR A 136 -9.70 5.07 2.53
CA THR A 136 -8.39 5.62 2.15
C THR A 136 -7.96 6.74 3.10
N GLY A 137 -8.85 7.70 3.39
CA GLY A 137 -8.54 8.82 4.29
C GLY A 137 -8.24 8.38 5.73
N LEU A 138 -9.03 7.45 6.27
CA LEU A 138 -8.80 6.87 7.61
C LEU A 138 -7.48 6.10 7.67
N SER A 139 -7.19 5.32 6.62
CA SER A 139 -5.95 4.53 6.55
C SER A 139 -4.73 5.45 6.53
N CYS A 140 -4.75 6.50 5.71
CA CYS A 140 -3.69 7.51 5.68
C CYS A 140 -3.51 8.19 7.04
N ALA A 141 -4.59 8.62 7.69
CA ALA A 141 -4.52 9.28 8.99
C ALA A 141 -3.95 8.35 10.08
N LEU A 142 -4.31 7.07 10.06
CA LEU A 142 -3.74 6.08 10.97
C LEU A 142 -2.25 5.81 10.69
N GLN A 143 -1.82 5.80 9.43
CA GLN A 143 -0.39 5.72 9.10
C GLN A 143 0.39 6.95 9.57
N GLU A 144 -0.17 8.15 9.44
CA GLU A 144 0.45 9.39 9.94
C GLU A 144 0.68 9.37 11.46
N GLU A 145 -0.23 8.72 12.20
CA GLU A 145 -0.09 8.47 13.64
C GLU A 145 0.88 7.31 13.98
N GLY A 146 1.48 6.68 12.96
CA GLY A 146 2.45 5.60 13.11
C GLY A 146 1.81 4.22 13.36
N TYR A 147 0.56 4.00 12.96
CA TYR A 147 -0.04 2.66 12.91
C TYR A 147 0.33 1.93 11.62
N MET A 148 0.37 0.60 11.67
CA MET A 148 0.53 -0.21 10.46
C MET A 148 -0.88 -0.49 9.97
N VAL A 149 -1.20 -0.13 8.73
CA VAL A 149 -2.56 -0.21 8.21
C VAL A 149 -2.57 -0.95 6.89
N GLU A 150 -3.32 -2.04 6.83
CA GLU A 150 -3.51 -2.83 5.61
C GLU A 150 -4.99 -2.87 5.25
N VAL A 151 -5.28 -2.99 3.95
CA VAL A 151 -6.65 -3.09 3.45
C VAL A 151 -6.81 -4.43 2.73
N ILE A 152 -7.87 -5.15 3.05
CA ILE A 152 -8.26 -6.39 2.40
C ILE A 152 -9.61 -6.19 1.72
N LEU A 153 -9.68 -6.50 0.43
CA LEU A 153 -10.91 -6.42 -0.34
C LEU A 153 -10.98 -7.51 -1.42
N PRO A 154 -12.18 -7.79 -1.97
CA PRO A 154 -12.31 -8.78 -3.03
C PRO A 154 -11.70 -8.27 -4.33
N LYS A 155 -11.14 -9.20 -5.11
CA LYS A 155 -10.65 -8.89 -6.46
C LYS A 155 -11.82 -8.76 -7.44
N TYR A 156 -12.43 -7.59 -7.51
CA TYR A 156 -13.47 -7.31 -8.51
C TYR A 156 -12.90 -7.25 -9.93
N SER A 157 -13.71 -7.56 -10.94
CA SER A 157 -13.34 -7.33 -12.35
C SER A 157 -13.28 -5.85 -12.73
N THR A 158 -13.96 -4.98 -11.96
CA THR A 158 -14.02 -3.53 -12.18
C THR A 158 -12.93 -2.76 -11.45
N LEU A 159 -11.99 -3.45 -10.79
CA LEU A 159 -10.87 -2.77 -10.12
C LEU A 159 -10.00 -2.06 -11.15
N ASP A 160 -9.61 -0.83 -10.83
CA ASP A 160 -8.57 -0.14 -11.58
C ASP A 160 -7.20 -0.69 -11.17
N LEU A 161 -6.68 -1.66 -11.94
CA LEU A 161 -5.42 -2.31 -11.63
C LEU A 161 -4.20 -1.41 -11.91
N ASP A 162 -4.36 -0.34 -12.70
CA ASP A 162 -3.27 0.59 -13.03
C ASP A 162 -2.87 1.44 -11.80
N GLU A 163 -3.79 1.58 -10.84
CA GLU A 163 -3.57 2.26 -9.56
C GLU A 163 -2.83 1.38 -8.53
N ILE A 164 -2.57 0.10 -8.84
CA ILE A 164 -1.87 -0.82 -7.96
C ILE A 164 -0.39 -0.91 -8.35
N GLU A 165 0.46 -0.44 -7.46
CA GLU A 165 1.91 -0.59 -7.59
C GLU A 165 2.33 -2.00 -7.12
N GLY A 166 3.14 -2.69 -7.94
CA GLY A 166 3.75 -3.97 -7.57
C GLY A 166 2.77 -5.14 -7.41
N LEU A 167 1.61 -5.10 -8.09
CA LEU A 167 0.61 -6.18 -8.04
C LEU A 167 1.22 -7.55 -8.39
N ARG A 168 1.13 -8.50 -7.46
CA ARG A 168 1.59 -9.88 -7.67
C ARG A 168 0.65 -10.90 -7.04
N GLU A 169 0.51 -12.05 -7.69
CA GLU A 169 -0.14 -13.22 -7.09
C GLU A 169 0.84 -13.87 -6.09
N ILE A 170 0.33 -14.26 -4.92
CA ILE A 170 1.04 -15.11 -3.99
C ILE A 170 0.76 -16.55 -4.39
N GLU A 171 1.79 -17.30 -4.76
CA GLU A 171 1.68 -18.73 -5.12
C GLU A 171 1.51 -19.60 -3.86
N ALA A 172 0.40 -19.42 -3.16
CA ALA A 172 0.09 -20.14 -1.94
C ALA A 172 -1.32 -20.73 -1.95
N ASP A 173 -1.45 -21.88 -1.28
CA ASP A 173 -2.72 -22.58 -1.12
C ASP A 173 -3.57 -21.92 -0.01
N ALA A 174 -4.39 -20.94 -0.39
CA ALA A 174 -5.35 -20.30 0.50
C ALA A 174 -6.74 -20.93 0.36
N TYR A 175 -7.30 -21.42 1.46
CA TYR A 175 -8.65 -22.01 1.48
C TYR A 175 -9.57 -21.23 2.41
N SER A 176 -10.85 -21.13 2.06
CA SER A 176 -11.91 -20.59 2.91
C SER A 176 -13.05 -21.58 3.05
N TYR A 177 -13.75 -21.54 4.19
CA TYR A 177 -14.92 -22.38 4.41
C TYR A 177 -16.18 -21.60 4.08
N PHE A 178 -16.95 -22.07 3.10
CA PHE A 178 -18.23 -21.47 2.74
C PHE A 178 -19.20 -22.56 2.29
N ASP A 179 -20.49 -22.40 2.61
CA ASP A 179 -21.55 -23.35 2.23
C ASP A 179 -21.21 -24.83 2.54
N GLY A 180 -20.60 -25.07 3.70
CA GLY A 180 -20.27 -26.42 4.15
C GLY A 180 -18.99 -27.03 3.57
N GLN A 181 -18.24 -26.30 2.73
CA GLN A 181 -17.10 -26.82 1.97
C GLN A 181 -15.89 -25.88 2.01
N LEU A 182 -14.71 -26.45 1.75
CA LEU A 182 -13.49 -25.67 1.56
C LEU A 182 -13.35 -25.26 0.10
N HIS A 183 -13.12 -23.97 -0.13
CA HIS A 183 -12.94 -23.37 -1.44
C HIS A 183 -11.57 -22.72 -1.54
N ALA A 184 -10.87 -22.97 -2.64
CA ALA A 184 -9.59 -22.35 -2.92
C ALA A 184 -9.76 -20.87 -3.30
N ASN A 185 -8.79 -20.06 -2.89
CA ASN A 185 -8.70 -18.63 -3.17
C ASN A 185 -7.30 -18.32 -3.69
N ARG A 186 -7.21 -17.33 -4.58
CA ARG A 186 -5.93 -16.72 -4.97
C ARG A 186 -5.78 -15.40 -4.25
N ILE A 187 -4.58 -15.16 -3.74
CA ILE A 187 -4.26 -13.94 -3.00
C ILE A 187 -3.33 -13.10 -3.86
N TRP A 188 -3.63 -11.81 -3.93
CA TRP A 188 -2.83 -10.84 -4.66
C TRP A 188 -2.43 -9.71 -3.73
N ASN A 189 -1.18 -9.27 -3.81
CA ASN A 189 -0.65 -8.19 -3.00
C ASN A 189 -0.21 -7.03 -3.89
N GLY A 190 -0.41 -5.81 -3.41
CA GLY A 190 0.08 -4.60 -4.06
C GLY A 190 -0.04 -3.38 -3.14
N VAL A 191 0.34 -2.22 -3.65
CA VAL A 191 0.32 -0.96 -2.89
C VAL A 191 -0.55 0.06 -3.60
N VAL A 192 -1.45 0.72 -2.87
CA VAL A 192 -2.36 1.74 -3.39
C VAL A 192 -2.28 2.97 -2.49
N SER A 193 -1.97 4.14 -3.05
CA SER A 193 -1.79 5.39 -2.26
C SER A 193 -0.81 5.28 -1.08
N GLY A 194 0.17 4.38 -1.16
CA GLY A 194 1.10 4.10 -0.06
C GLY A 194 0.47 3.33 1.11
N ILE A 195 -0.57 2.54 0.84
CA ILE A 195 -1.21 1.60 1.77
C ILE A 195 -1.08 0.18 1.19
N GLY A 196 -0.71 -0.80 2.02
CA GLY A 196 -0.65 -2.20 1.62
C GLY A 196 -2.05 -2.77 1.37
N VAL A 197 -2.25 -3.36 0.19
CA VAL A 197 -3.54 -3.91 -0.25
C VAL A 197 -3.41 -5.38 -0.57
N THR A 198 -4.32 -6.18 -0.02
CA THR A 198 -4.50 -7.60 -0.33
C THR A 198 -5.84 -7.79 -1.05
N LEU A 199 -5.80 -8.35 -2.26
CA LEU A 199 -6.97 -8.70 -3.04
C LEU A 199 -7.19 -10.20 -3.01
N ILE A 200 -8.42 -10.60 -2.68
CA ILE A 200 -8.76 -12.02 -2.62
C ILE A 200 -9.69 -12.39 -3.77
N GLN A 201 -9.30 -13.41 -4.52
CA GLN A 201 -10.03 -13.92 -5.67
C GLN A 201 -10.47 -15.36 -5.40
N PRO A 202 -11.77 -15.60 -5.12
CA PRO A 202 -12.30 -16.95 -4.99
C PRO A 202 -12.19 -17.70 -6.32
N VAL A 203 -11.67 -18.92 -6.29
CA VAL A 203 -11.53 -19.74 -7.51
C VAL A 203 -12.89 -20.29 -7.94
N TYR A 204 -13.61 -20.90 -7.00
CA TYR A 204 -14.90 -21.54 -7.27
C TYR A 204 -16.03 -20.51 -7.48
N TYR A 205 -16.10 -19.49 -6.63
CA TYR A 205 -17.12 -18.43 -6.69
C TYR A 205 -16.64 -17.16 -7.43
N SER A 206 -15.68 -17.30 -8.35
CA SER A 206 -15.11 -16.17 -9.11
C SER A 206 -16.16 -15.31 -9.82
N SER A 207 -17.24 -15.93 -10.31
CA SER A 207 -18.36 -15.25 -10.99
C SER A 207 -19.16 -14.30 -10.11
N MET A 208 -19.05 -14.41 -8.78
CA MET A 208 -19.69 -13.49 -7.84
C MET A 208 -18.97 -12.13 -7.77
N PHE A 209 -17.67 -12.10 -8.04
CA PHE A 209 -16.84 -10.88 -7.99
C PHE A 209 -16.43 -10.39 -9.38
N SER A 210 -16.64 -11.20 -10.42
CA SER A 210 -16.32 -10.88 -11.82
C SER A 210 -17.51 -10.26 -12.58
N ARG A 211 -18.28 -9.37 -11.95
CA ARG A 211 -19.49 -8.75 -12.51
C ARG A 211 -19.29 -7.25 -12.79
N ASP A 212 -20.29 -6.63 -13.43
CA ASP A 212 -20.25 -5.23 -13.84
C ASP A 212 -20.39 -4.21 -12.70
N LYS A 213 -20.83 -4.64 -11.51
CA LYS A 213 -21.08 -3.77 -10.35
C LYS A 213 -20.50 -4.37 -9.08
N VAL A 214 -20.26 -3.50 -8.09
CA VAL A 214 -19.87 -3.91 -6.74
C VAL A 214 -21.08 -4.33 -5.92
N TYR A 215 -22.22 -3.65 -6.05
CA TYR A 215 -23.47 -3.93 -5.34
C TYR A 215 -24.68 -3.97 -6.28
N GLY A 216 -25.82 -4.40 -5.73
CA GLY A 216 -27.13 -4.41 -6.38
C GLY A 216 -27.52 -5.79 -6.93
N TYR A 217 -26.88 -6.87 -6.48
CA TYR A 217 -27.26 -8.23 -6.86
C TYR A 217 -28.08 -8.91 -5.78
N GLN A 218 -28.83 -9.95 -6.18
CA GLN A 218 -29.68 -10.72 -5.26
C GLN A 218 -28.86 -11.50 -4.22
N ASP A 219 -27.62 -11.85 -4.56
CA ASP A 219 -26.67 -12.61 -3.76
C ASP A 219 -25.63 -11.73 -3.05
N ASP A 220 -25.87 -10.42 -2.90
CA ASP A 220 -24.95 -9.52 -2.18
C ASP A 220 -24.71 -9.94 -0.73
N PHE A 221 -25.72 -10.58 -0.11
CA PHE A 221 -25.58 -11.15 1.22
C PHE A 221 -24.55 -12.29 1.24
N ASP A 222 -24.69 -13.25 0.33
CA ASP A 222 -23.77 -14.39 0.22
C ASP A 222 -22.35 -13.94 -0.14
N ARG A 223 -22.22 -12.90 -0.98
CA ARG A 223 -20.94 -12.27 -1.32
C ARG A 223 -20.25 -11.67 -0.11
N SER A 224 -21.03 -10.99 0.75
CA SER A 224 -20.51 -10.41 1.99
C SER A 224 -20.04 -11.50 2.94
N VAL A 225 -20.83 -12.57 3.11
CA VAL A 225 -20.46 -13.72 3.96
C VAL A 225 -19.20 -14.41 3.44
N LEU A 226 -19.13 -14.70 2.13
CA LEU A 226 -17.94 -15.24 1.48
C LEU A 226 -16.70 -14.39 1.75
N GLN A 227 -16.83 -13.07 1.63
CA GLN A 227 -15.74 -12.15 1.90
C GLN A 227 -15.27 -12.26 3.36
N PHE A 228 -16.17 -12.32 4.33
CA PHE A 228 -15.79 -12.48 5.74
C PHE A 228 -15.11 -13.82 6.03
N ASP A 229 -15.69 -14.93 5.56
CA ASP A 229 -15.16 -16.28 5.81
C ASP A 229 -13.75 -16.46 5.23
N ILE A 230 -13.50 -15.82 4.08
CA ILE A 230 -12.19 -15.80 3.44
C ILE A 230 -11.16 -15.05 4.30
N VAL A 231 -11.54 -13.94 4.94
CA VAL A 231 -10.61 -13.08 5.67
C VAL A 231 -10.36 -13.56 7.10
N GLU A 232 -11.29 -14.33 7.70
CA GLU A 232 -11.12 -14.91 9.03
C GLU A 232 -9.92 -15.89 9.08
N LEU A 233 -9.61 -16.55 7.95
CA LEU A 233 -8.46 -17.46 7.84
C LEU A 233 -7.12 -16.73 7.63
N GLU A 234 -7.07 -15.67 6.83
CA GLU A 234 -5.90 -14.78 6.70
C GLU A 234 -5.54 -14.13 8.06
N SER A 235 -6.55 -13.68 8.79
CA SER A 235 -6.36 -13.02 10.09
C SER A 235 -5.83 -13.98 11.16
N THR A 236 -6.16 -15.26 11.07
CA THR A 236 -5.67 -16.32 11.97
C THR A 236 -4.22 -16.70 11.65
N PHE A 237 -3.78 -16.52 10.40
CA PHE A 237 -2.43 -16.86 9.96
C PHE A 237 -1.38 -15.79 10.27
N VAL A 238 -1.75 -14.52 10.50
CA VAL A 238 -0.74 -13.44 10.59
C VAL A 238 -0.72 -12.65 11.90
N PHE A 239 -1.81 -12.50 12.70
CA PHE A 239 -1.74 -11.59 13.86
C PHE A 239 -2.56 -11.91 15.11
N ARG A 240 -1.97 -11.52 16.25
CA ARG A 240 -2.52 -11.70 17.60
C ARG A 240 -3.17 -10.44 18.19
N LEU A 241 -3.32 -9.35 17.43
CA LEU A 241 -4.03 -8.14 17.89
C LEU A 241 -4.50 -7.31 16.69
N VAL A 242 -5.57 -7.77 16.03
CA VAL A 242 -6.22 -7.06 14.93
C VAL A 242 -7.42 -6.29 15.50
N TRP A 243 -7.46 -4.98 15.27
CA TRP A 243 -8.70 -4.23 15.40
C TRP A 243 -9.39 -4.26 14.03
N PHE A 244 -10.49 -5.01 13.96
CA PHE A 244 -11.31 -5.07 12.76
C PHE A 244 -12.27 -3.90 12.73
N ILE A 245 -12.16 -3.07 11.71
CA ILE A 245 -13.23 -2.15 11.32
C ILE A 245 -13.77 -2.72 10.02
N CYS A 246 -14.85 -3.48 10.11
CA CYS A 246 -15.61 -3.82 8.92
C CYS A 246 -16.56 -2.66 8.62
N VAL A 247 -16.49 -2.17 7.39
CA VAL A 247 -17.44 -1.18 6.89
C VAL A 247 -18.10 -1.80 5.66
N ILE A 248 -19.38 -2.12 5.83
CA ILE A 248 -20.30 -2.62 4.80
C ILE A 248 -21.28 -1.51 4.48
#